data_AF-A0A645A9K9-F1
#
_entry.id   AF-A0A645A9K9-F1
#
_cell.length_a   1.000
_cell.length_b   1.000
_cell.length_c   1.000
_cell.angle_alpha   90.00
_cell.angle_beta   90.00
_cell.angle_gamma   90.00
#
_symmetry.space_group_name_H-M   'P 1'
#
loop_
_entity.id
_entity.type
_entity.pdbx_description
1 polymer ?
#
loop_
_entity_poly.entity_id
_entity_poly.type
_entity_poly.pdbx_seq_one_letter_code
_entity_poly.pdbx_strand_id
1 'polypeptide(L)'
;MWHSIKYLYYKLFKLFVRINGEDDSPEYTAMFTVGLLFFFNILSIASIINLVYQFTTYPSISRTNFFVLFGLPYYIIFYFIFIFKGKYKRIINEFIDESEDDRKKGRRKVISYLLFSFLLVVLSLILVGVGHPKL
;
A
#
# COMPACT_ATOMS: atom_id res chain seq x y z
N MET A 1 13.68 -1.72 -5.86
CA MET A 1 12.30 -1.28 -5.55
C MET A 1 11.24 -2.24 -6.08
N TRP A 2 11.20 -2.53 -7.38
CA TRP A 2 10.20 -3.43 -8.00
C TRP A 2 10.10 -4.83 -7.39
N HIS A 3 11.25 -5.49 -7.14
CA HIS A 3 11.26 -6.82 -6.52
C HIS A 3 10.61 -6.84 -5.13
N SER A 4 10.86 -5.82 -4.30
CA SER A 4 10.25 -5.69 -2.97
C SER A 4 8.74 -5.49 -3.02
N ILE A 5 8.24 -4.77 -4.03
CA ILE A 5 6.80 -4.55 -4.25
C ILE A 5 6.12 -5.87 -4.63
N LYS A 6 6.70 -6.64 -5.57
CA LYS A 6 6.22 -7.98 -5.92
C LYS A 6 6.23 -8.93 -4.72
N TYR A 7 7.29 -8.85 -3.90
CA TYR A 7 7.41 -9.68 -2.70
C TYR A 7 6.36 -9.34 -1.63
N LEU A 8 6.11 -8.05 -1.40
CA LEU A 8 5.04 -7.60 -0.51
C LEU A 8 3.68 -8.10 -1.00
N TYR A 9 3.39 -7.93 -2.30
CA TYR A 9 2.19 -8.47 -2.93
C TYR A 9 2.06 -9.97 -2.71
N TYR A 10 3.12 -10.75 -2.97
CA TYR A 10 3.15 -12.20 -2.77
C TYR A 10 2.83 -12.59 -1.31
N LYS A 11 3.44 -11.92 -0.33
CA LYS A 11 3.18 -12.21 1.08
C LYS A 11 1.75 -11.91 1.49
N LEU A 12 1.17 -10.80 1.01
CA LEU A 12 -0.22 -10.48 1.25
C LEU A 12 -1.15 -11.47 0.55
N PHE A 13 -0.85 -11.86 -0.70
CA PHE A 13 -1.58 -12.91 -1.41
C PHE A 13 -1.62 -14.21 -0.61
N LYS A 14 -0.46 -14.72 -0.16
CA LYS A 14 -0.39 -15.94 0.65
C LYS A 14 -1.10 -15.80 1.99
N LEU A 15 -1.09 -14.61 2.59
CA LEU A 15 -1.84 -14.32 3.80
C LEU A 15 -3.36 -14.42 3.54
N PHE A 16 -3.87 -13.79 2.48
CA PHE A 16 -5.29 -13.82 2.15
C PHE A 16 -5.77 -15.19 1.71
N VAL A 17 -4.96 -15.95 0.95
CA VAL A 17 -5.23 -17.38 0.68
C VAL A 17 -5.36 -18.16 1.99
N ARG A 18 -4.50 -17.90 2.97
CA ARG A 18 -4.53 -18.61 4.27
C ARG A 18 -5.75 -18.25 5.11
N ILE A 19 -6.24 -17.00 5.05
CA ILE A 19 -7.36 -16.52 5.87
C ILE A 19 -8.70 -16.87 5.21
N ASN A 20 -8.84 -16.65 3.90
CA ASN A 20 -10.13 -16.70 3.19
C ASN A 20 -10.24 -17.89 2.20
N GLY A 21 -9.16 -18.62 1.91
CA GLY A 21 -9.12 -19.63 0.87
C GLY A 21 -8.79 -19.07 -0.51
N GLU A 22 -8.65 -19.95 -1.51
CA GLU A 22 -8.31 -19.56 -2.89
C GLU A 22 -9.51 -19.05 -3.70
N ASP A 23 -10.73 -19.41 -3.31
CA ASP A 23 -11.96 -19.05 -4.03
C ASP A 23 -12.37 -17.56 -3.86
N ASP A 24 -11.79 -16.87 -2.87
CA ASP A 24 -12.12 -15.47 -2.52
C ASP A 24 -11.28 -14.42 -3.27
N SER A 25 -10.84 -14.72 -4.50
CA SER A 25 -10.10 -13.78 -5.37
C SER A 25 -8.90 -13.08 -4.68
N PRO A 26 -8.01 -13.82 -4.00
CA PRO A 26 -6.94 -13.26 -3.15
C PRO A 26 -5.96 -12.36 -3.90
N GLU A 27 -5.82 -12.50 -5.23
CA GLU A 27 -5.02 -11.63 -6.08
C GLU A 27 -5.52 -10.18 -6.08
N TYR A 28 -6.84 -9.97 -6.13
CA TYR A 28 -7.42 -8.64 -6.09
C TYR A 28 -7.32 -8.05 -4.70
N THR A 29 -7.61 -8.83 -3.65
CA THR A 29 -7.50 -8.39 -2.25
C THR A 29 -6.06 -7.99 -1.90
N ALA A 30 -5.07 -8.77 -2.35
CA ALA A 30 -3.66 -8.41 -2.20
C ALA A 30 -3.32 -7.14 -2.98
N MET A 31 -3.76 -7.00 -4.23
CA MET A 31 -3.55 -5.80 -5.04
C MET A 31 -4.14 -4.55 -4.36
N PHE A 32 -5.39 -4.62 -3.91
CA PHE A 32 -6.07 -3.54 -3.22
C PHE A 32 -5.34 -3.15 -1.94
N THR A 33 -4.89 -4.14 -1.17
CA THR A 33 -4.17 -3.92 0.09
C THR A 33 -2.82 -3.22 -0.15
N VAL A 34 -2.03 -3.69 -1.12
CA VAL A 34 -0.77 -3.00 -1.48
C VAL A 34 -1.07 -1.59 -1.95
N GLY A 35 -2.07 -1.42 -2.83
CA GLY A 35 -2.46 -0.11 -3.35
C GLY A 35 -2.85 0.87 -2.23
N LEU A 36 -3.70 0.42 -1.31
CA LEU A 36 -4.16 1.20 -0.17
C LEU A 36 -3.00 1.63 0.74
N LEU A 37 -2.07 0.70 1.01
CA LEU A 37 -0.91 0.96 1.85
C LEU A 37 0.01 2.03 1.25
N PHE A 38 0.31 1.94 -0.05
CA PHE A 38 1.12 2.97 -0.71
C PHE A 38 0.38 4.30 -0.81
N PHE A 39 -0.91 4.29 -1.12
CA PHE A 39 -1.73 5.50 -1.19
C PHE A 39 -1.73 6.25 0.14
N PHE A 40 -1.96 5.54 1.26
CA PHE A 40 -1.90 6.15 2.59
C PHE A 40 -0.49 6.61 2.98
N ASN A 41 0.56 5.88 2.59
CA ASN A 41 1.93 6.34 2.83
C ASN A 41 2.23 7.66 2.10
N ILE A 42 1.82 7.79 0.84
CA ILE A 42 1.97 9.03 0.06
C ILE A 42 1.20 10.17 0.73
N LEU A 43 -0.06 9.94 1.10
CA LEU A 43 -0.89 10.93 1.81
C LEU A 43 -0.27 11.36 3.15
N SER A 44 0.27 10.42 3.90
CA SER A 44 0.88 10.67 5.20
C SER A 44 2.14 11.52 5.06
N ILE A 45 3.01 11.17 4.10
CA ILE A 45 4.22 11.93 3.80
C ILE A 45 3.87 13.34 3.32
N ALA A 46 2.92 13.47 2.40
CA ALA A 46 2.47 14.76 1.90
C ALA A 46 1.89 15.64 3.02
N SER A 47 1.14 15.05 3.96
CA SER A 47 0.60 15.76 5.12
C SER A 47 1.71 16.25 6.05
N ILE A 48 2.72 15.42 6.33
CA ILE A 48 3.86 15.78 7.19
C ILE A 48 4.72 16.88 6.54
N ILE A 49 5.03 16.75 5.25
CA ILE A 49 5.79 17.76 4.49
C ILE A 49 5.07 19.11 4.51
N ASN A 50 3.74 19.11 4.36
CA ASN A 50 2.96 20.33 4.37
C ASN A 50 3.08 21.11 5.70
N LEU A 51 3.21 20.41 6.83
CA LEU A 51 3.42 21.06 8.13
C LEU A 51 4.78 21.76 8.23
N VAL A 52 5.82 21.21 7.60
CA VAL A 52 7.18 21.74 7.68
C VAL A 52 7.39 22.89 6.70
N TYR A 53 6.86 22.78 5.48
CA TYR A 53 7.15 23.71 4.38
C TYR A 53 5.99 24.65 4.04
N GLN A 54 4.84 24.54 4.73
CA GLN A 54 3.63 25.32 4.45
C GLN A 54 3.32 25.41 2.95
N PHE A 55 3.23 24.27 2.27
CA PHE A 55 2.72 24.23 0.90
C PHE A 55 1.22 24.54 0.94
N THR A 56 0.87 25.83 0.94
CA THR A 56 -0.49 26.37 1.10
C THR A 56 -1.49 25.98 0.01
N THR A 57 -1.08 25.20 -0.99
CA THR A 57 -1.95 24.79 -2.09
C THR A 57 -2.27 23.29 -2.00
N TYR A 58 -2.95 22.86 -0.93
CA TYR A 58 -3.91 21.79 -1.12
C TYR A 58 -5.08 22.41 -1.86
N PRO A 59 -5.30 22.09 -3.15
CA PRO A 59 -6.47 22.59 -3.85
C PRO A 59 -7.71 22.15 -3.08
N SER A 60 -8.69 23.04 -2.95
CA SER A 60 -9.98 22.75 -2.30
C SER A 60 -10.79 21.77 -3.16
N ILE A 61 -10.34 20.53 -3.21
CA ILE A 61 -10.95 19.44 -3.96
C ILE A 61 -11.92 18.74 -3.00
N SER A 62 -13.14 18.48 -3.47
CA SER A 62 -14.10 17.67 -2.70
C SER A 62 -13.52 16.27 -2.46
N ARG A 63 -13.88 15.62 -1.35
CA ARG A 63 -13.40 14.26 -1.05
C ARG A 63 -13.66 13.30 -2.22
N THR A 64 -14.83 13.39 -2.84
CA THR A 64 -15.20 12.61 -4.02
C THR A 64 -14.25 12.86 -5.19
N ASN A 65 -14.00 14.13 -5.54
CA ASN A 65 -13.10 14.46 -6.64
C ASN A 65 -11.66 14.03 -6.35
N PHE A 66 -11.22 14.09 -5.09
CA PHE A 66 -9.90 13.60 -4.69
C PHE A 66 -9.75 12.09 -4.95
N PHE A 67 -10.72 11.28 -4.51
CA PHE A 67 -10.69 9.84 -4.76
C PHE A 67 -10.80 9.48 -6.25
N VAL A 68 -11.60 10.21 -7.03
CA VAL A 68 -11.74 9.98 -8.47
C VAL A 68 -10.47 10.37 -9.23
N LEU A 69 -9.84 11.50 -8.88
CA LEU A 69 -8.66 12.00 -9.59
C LEU A 69 -7.37 11.29 -9.19
N PHE A 70 -7.23 10.90 -7.92
CA PHE A 70 -5.99 10.34 -7.40
C PHE A 70 -6.11 8.86 -7.02
N GLY A 71 -7.25 8.42 -6.47
CA GLY A 71 -7.45 7.04 -6.04
C GLY A 71 -7.71 6.09 -7.21
N LEU A 72 -8.65 6.42 -8.10
CA LEU A 72 -9.08 5.52 -9.17
C LEU A 72 -7.97 5.24 -10.20
N PRO A 73 -7.23 6.24 -10.73
CA PRO A 73 -6.09 5.97 -11.62
C PRO A 73 -5.00 5.14 -10.95
N TYR A 74 -4.81 5.32 -9.64
CA TYR A 74 -3.84 4.57 -8.86
C TYR A 74 -4.15 3.07 -8.85
N TYR A 75 -5.40 2.69 -8.59
CA TYR A 75 -5.80 1.28 -8.64
C TYR A 75 -5.78 0.69 -10.06
N ILE A 76 -6.08 1.50 -11.08
CA ILE A 76 -5.95 1.07 -12.48
C ILE A 76 -4.49 0.72 -12.81
N ILE A 77 -3.53 1.55 -12.38
CA ILE A 77 -2.10 1.27 -12.55
C ILE A 77 -1.72 -0.05 -11.87
N PHE A 78 -2.20 -0.27 -10.64
CA PHE A 78 -1.94 -1.49 -9.88
C PHE A 78 -2.54 -2.73 -10.55
N TYR A 79 -3.72 -2.60 -11.15
CA TYR A 79 -4.32 -3.67 -11.95
C TYR A 79 -3.43 -4.07 -13.13
N PHE A 80 -2.90 -3.11 -13.90
CA PHE A 80 -2.00 -3.41 -15.01
C PHE A 80 -0.65 -4.00 -14.56
N ILE A 81 -0.20 -3.64 -13.36
CA ILE A 81 1.03 -4.14 -12.75
C ILE A 81 0.87 -5.59 -12.26
N PHE A 82 -0.16 -5.87 -11.47
CA PHE A 82 -0.29 -7.15 -10.76
C PHE A 82 -1.22 -8.14 -11.45
N ILE A 83 -2.33 -7.69 -12.03
CA ILE A 83 -3.42 -8.58 -12.45
C ILE A 83 -3.44 -8.81 -13.95
N PHE A 84 -3.31 -7.75 -14.75
CA PHE A 84 -3.52 -7.80 -16.19
C PHE A 84 -2.74 -8.93 -16.86
N LYS A 85 -3.42 -9.71 -17.71
CA LYS A 85 -2.87 -10.90 -18.39
C LYS A 85 -2.30 -11.96 -17.42
N GLY A 86 -2.87 -12.06 -16.21
CA GLY A 86 -2.49 -13.08 -15.23
C GLY A 86 -1.09 -12.88 -14.65
N LYS A 87 -0.56 -11.66 -14.64
CA LYS A 87 0.80 -11.34 -14.13
C LYS A 87 1.05 -11.85 -12.72
N TYR A 88 0.01 -11.89 -11.87
CA TYR A 88 0.09 -12.38 -10.50
C TYR A 88 0.61 -13.82 -10.42
N LYS A 89 0.26 -14.69 -11.38
CA LYS A 89 0.75 -16.07 -11.44
C LYS A 89 2.27 -16.11 -11.58
N ARG A 90 2.85 -15.21 -12.40
CA ARG A 90 4.31 -15.09 -12.55
C ARG A 90 4.97 -14.64 -11.26
N ILE A 91 4.34 -13.69 -10.55
CA ILE A 91 4.84 -13.21 -9.26
C ILE A 91 4.83 -14.32 -8.21
N ILE A 92 3.76 -15.12 -8.15
CA ILE A 92 3.67 -16.26 -7.23
C ILE A 92 4.77 -17.27 -7.54
N ASN A 93 4.93 -17.65 -8.82
CA ASN A 93 5.94 -18.61 -9.23
C ASN A 93 7.38 -18.12 -8.98
N GLU A 94 7.63 -16.80 -8.98
CA GLU A 94 8.95 -16.23 -8.65
C GLU A 94 9.37 -16.49 -7.19
N PHE A 95 8.42 -16.67 -6.27
CA PHE A 95 8.69 -16.77 -4.84
C PHE A 95 8.18 -18.08 -4.20
N ILE A 96 7.68 -19.02 -5.01
CA ILE A 96 7.11 -20.28 -4.50
C ILE A 96 8.19 -21.19 -3.92
N ASP A 97 9.37 -21.21 -4.55
CA ASP A 97 10.51 -22.05 -4.18
C ASP A 97 11.60 -21.27 -3.41
N GLU A 98 11.23 -20.19 -2.72
CA GLU A 98 12.20 -19.43 -1.91
C GLU A 98 12.73 -20.28 -0.74
N SER A 99 14.02 -20.15 -0.44
CA SER A 99 14.64 -20.87 0.69
C SER A 99 14.01 -20.46 2.03
N GLU A 100 14.07 -21.34 3.03
CA GLU A 100 13.54 -21.03 4.38
C GLU A 100 14.18 -19.78 5.01
N ASP A 101 15.47 -19.57 4.76
CA ASP A 101 16.20 -18.42 5.29
C ASP A 101 15.81 -17.13 4.58
N ASP A 102 15.66 -17.16 3.25
CA ASP A 102 15.15 -16.03 2.48
C ASP A 102 13.72 -15.68 2.87
N ARG A 103 12.88 -16.70 3.09
CA ARG A 103 11.50 -16.56 3.56
C ARG A 103 11.43 -15.85 4.90
N LYS A 104 12.27 -16.23 5.87
CA LYS A 104 12.33 -15.59 7.20
C LYS A 104 12.79 -14.13 7.08
N LYS A 105 13.83 -13.86 6.30
CA LYS A 105 14.38 -12.52 6.09
C LYS A 105 13.38 -11.61 5.38
N GLY A 106 12.74 -12.11 4.33
CA GLY A 106 11.72 -11.40 3.58
C GLY A 106 10.49 -11.11 4.44
N ARG A 107 10.01 -12.09 5.23
CA ARG A 107 8.91 -11.87 6.18
C ARG A 107 9.23 -10.74 7.17
N ARG A 108 10.44 -10.71 7.73
CA ARG A 108 10.86 -9.62 8.63
C ARG A 108 10.78 -8.26 7.94
N LYS A 109 11.28 -8.15 6.70
CA LYS A 109 11.20 -6.92 5.90
C LYS A 109 9.76 -6.46 5.66
N VAL A 110 8.87 -7.39 5.30
CA VAL A 110 7.45 -7.07 5.06
C VAL A 110 6.79 -6.58 6.35
N ILE A 111 6.98 -7.26 7.48
CA ILE A 111 6.42 -6.84 8.77
C ILE A 111 6.95 -5.46 9.17
N SER A 112 8.26 -5.23 9.06
CA SER A 112 8.85 -3.92 9.35
C SER A 112 8.26 -2.82 8.47
N TYR A 113 8.03 -3.08 7.18
CA TYR A 113 7.40 -2.12 6.28
C TYR A 113 5.93 -1.84 6.64
N LEU A 114 5.15 -2.86 6.99
CA LEU A 114 3.75 -2.70 7.42
C LEU A 114 3.67 -1.88 8.71
N LEU A 115 4.52 -2.17 9.70
CA LEU A 115 4.60 -1.41 10.95
C LEU A 115 5.01 0.03 10.70
N PHE A 116 6.04 0.26 9.88
CA PHE A 116 6.46 1.61 9.52
C PHE A 116 5.33 2.39 8.84
N SER A 117 4.64 1.77 7.88
CA SER A 117 3.52 2.40 7.17
C SER A 117 2.38 2.75 8.14
N PHE A 118 2.05 1.85 9.06
CA PHE A 118 1.04 2.10 10.08
C PHE A 118 1.43 3.27 11.00
N LEU A 119 2.68 3.27 11.51
CA LEU A 119 3.20 4.36 12.35
C LEU A 119 3.19 5.69 11.60
N LEU A 120 3.53 5.70 10.31
CA LEU A 120 3.54 6.89 9.47
C LEU A 120 2.14 7.49 9.33
N VAL A 121 1.13 6.65 9.11
CA VAL A 121 -0.27 7.07 9.07
C VAL A 121 -0.70 7.65 10.41
N VAL A 122 -0.47 6.94 11.51
CA VAL A 122 -0.82 7.40 12.86
C VAL A 122 -0.16 8.73 13.18
N LEU A 123 1.15 8.87 12.89
CA LEU A 123 1.89 10.11 13.09
C LEU A 123 1.29 11.26 12.27
N SER A 124 0.96 11.03 10.99
CA SER A 124 0.36 12.07 10.14
C SER A 124 -0.99 12.55 10.68
N LEU A 125 -1.82 11.63 11.19
CA LEU A 125 -3.13 11.97 11.77
C LEU A 125 -2.98 12.77 13.05
N ILE A 126 -2.05 12.39 13.94
CA ILE A 126 -1.76 13.14 15.16
C ILE A 126 -1.29 14.55 14.81
N LEU A 127 -0.33 14.68 13.89
CA LEU A 127 0.24 15.98 13.54
C LEU A 127 -0.77 16.90 12.85
N VAL A 128 -1.61 16.38 11.95
CA VAL A 128 -2.71 17.15 11.35
C VAL A 128 -3.76 17.53 12.39
N GLY A 129 -4.10 16.61 13.31
CA GLY A 129 -5.05 16.86 14.39
C GLY A 129 -4.57 17.88 15.44
N VAL A 130 -3.26 17.96 15.67
CA VAL A 130 -2.64 18.95 16.57
C VAL A 130 -2.42 20.30 15.87
N GLY A 131 -2.16 20.30 14.56
CA GLY A 131 -1.89 21.51 13.76
C GLY A 131 -3.11 22.38 13.41
N HIS A 132 -4.33 21.86 13.57
CA HIS A 132 -5.56 22.62 13.43
C HIS A 132 -6.16 22.94 14.81
N PRO A 133 -5.93 24.12 15.40
CA PRO A 133 -6.72 24.56 16.53
C PRO A 133 -8.18 24.61 16.09
N LYS A 134 -9.06 23.95 16.86
CA LYS A 134 -10.51 24.04 16.69
C LYS A 134 -10.88 25.52 16.87
N LEU A 135 -11.22 26.18 15.77
CA LEU A 135 -11.92 27.47 15.78
C LEU A 135 -13.34 27.26 16.31
#